data_AF-A0A538HP58-F1
#
_entry.id   AF-A0A538HP58-F1
#
_cell.length_a   1.000
_cell.length_b   1.000
_cell.length_c   1.000
_cell.angle_alpha   90.00
_cell.angle_beta   90.00
_cell.angle_gamma   90.00
#
_symmetry.space_group_name_H-M   'P 1'
#
loop_
_entity.id
_entity.type
_entity.pdbx_description
1 polymer ?
#
loop_
_entity_poly.entity_id
_entity_poly.type
_entity_poly.pdbx_seq_one_letter_code
_entity_poly.pdbx_strand_id
1 'polypeptide(L)'
;MPRTTLRAAIAEVALRDPVLAELVARVGPITHRPRDPDGPFGALVRAIVFQQLAGRAAQAIYGRLQATVGDTLTPETLTAASDAALRAAGLSANKLASLRDLSTKVLDGTLVLTRTSRRSDDELIVRLSQCAASAAGPQRCI
;
A
#
# COMPACT_ATOMS: atom_id res chain seq x y z
N MET A 1 -9.47 -12.90 -13.76
CA MET A 1 -9.70 -11.93 -14.85
C MET A 1 -8.67 -12.10 -15.96
N PRO A 2 -9.05 -12.00 -17.24
CA PRO A 2 -8.07 -12.00 -18.34
C PRO A 2 -7.16 -10.78 -18.23
N ARG A 3 -5.86 -10.97 -18.50
CA ARG A 3 -4.89 -9.87 -18.48
C ARG A 3 -5.09 -9.00 -19.70
N THR A 4 -5.78 -7.88 -19.55
CA THR A 4 -5.92 -6.86 -20.60
C THR A 4 -4.77 -5.85 -20.52
N THR A 5 -4.36 -5.30 -21.66
CA THR A 5 -3.34 -4.24 -21.69
C THR A 5 -3.93 -2.93 -21.20
N LEU A 6 -3.11 -2.04 -20.60
CA LEU A 6 -3.60 -0.72 -20.15
C LEU A 6 -4.25 0.06 -21.31
N ARG A 7 -3.68 -0.03 -22.51
CA ARG A 7 -4.26 0.55 -23.74
C ARG A 7 -5.65 0.01 -24.04
N ALA A 8 -5.82 -1.31 -24.00
CA ALA A 8 -7.12 -1.93 -24.25
C ALA A 8 -8.16 -1.57 -23.16
N ALA A 9 -7.74 -1.51 -21.89
CA ALA A 9 -8.62 -1.07 -20.80
C ALA A 9 -9.07 0.40 -20.97
N ILE A 10 -8.16 1.29 -21.34
CA ILE A 10 -8.47 2.70 -21.59
C ILE A 10 -9.48 2.83 -22.74
N ALA A 11 -9.26 2.11 -23.85
CA ALA A 11 -10.16 2.12 -24.99
C ALA A 11 -11.57 1.61 -24.61
N GLU A 12 -11.65 0.51 -23.85
CA GLU A 12 -12.93 -0.06 -23.40
C GLU A 12 -13.71 0.91 -22.50
N VAL A 13 -13.02 1.57 -21.56
CA VAL A 13 -13.65 2.53 -20.65
C VAL A 13 -14.10 3.79 -21.38
N ALA A 14 -13.28 4.33 -22.29
CA ALA A 14 -13.63 5.47 -23.11
C ALA A 14 -14.82 5.17 -24.06
N LEU A 15 -14.94 3.93 -24.54
CA LEU A 15 -16.08 3.52 -25.36
C LEU A 15 -17.40 3.53 -24.56
N ARG A 16 -17.34 3.24 -23.26
CA ARG A 16 -18.53 3.10 -22.40
C ARG A 16 -18.92 4.37 -21.66
N ASP A 17 -18.01 5.33 -21.53
CA ASP A 17 -18.22 6.56 -20.75
C ASP A 17 -17.72 7.80 -21.53
N PRO A 18 -18.63 8.66 -22.02
CA PRO A 18 -18.28 9.88 -22.74
C PRO A 18 -17.41 10.87 -21.94
N VAL A 19 -17.58 10.95 -20.63
CA VAL A 19 -16.79 11.83 -19.76
C VAL A 19 -15.35 11.33 -19.69
N LEU A 20 -15.17 10.02 -19.58
CA LEU A 20 -13.84 9.41 -19.60
C LEU A 20 -13.22 9.47 -21.00
N ALA A 21 -14.00 9.39 -22.07
CA ALA A 21 -13.52 9.60 -23.44
C ALA A 21 -12.94 11.01 -23.64
N GLU A 22 -13.66 12.05 -23.18
CA GLU A 22 -13.19 13.43 -23.24
C GLU A 22 -11.92 13.64 -22.41
N LEU A 23 -11.84 13.02 -21.22
CA LEU A 23 -10.65 13.07 -20.39
C LEU A 23 -9.43 12.44 -21.07
N VAL A 24 -9.59 11.27 -21.70
CA VAL A 24 -8.52 10.58 -22.43
C VAL A 24 -8.07 11.40 -23.64
N ALA A 25 -9.01 12.02 -24.37
CA ALA A 25 -8.68 12.89 -25.50
C ALA A 25 -7.87 14.12 -25.06
N ARG A 26 -8.19 14.70 -23.89
CA ARG A 26 -7.53 15.90 -23.36
C ARG A 26 -6.16 15.63 -22.72
N VAL A 27 -6.03 14.55 -21.95
CA VAL A 27 -4.81 14.24 -21.18
C VAL A 27 -3.87 13.33 -21.96
N GLY A 28 -4.39 12.57 -22.93
CA GLY A 28 -3.67 11.51 -23.61
C GLY A 28 -3.69 10.19 -22.84
N PRO A 29 -3.12 9.11 -23.41
CA PRO A 29 -3.12 7.79 -22.79
C PRO A 29 -2.31 7.79 -21.48
N ILE A 30 -2.71 6.96 -20.52
CA ILE A 30 -1.93 6.73 -19.30
C ILE A 30 -0.63 6.02 -19.69
N THR A 31 0.49 6.72 -19.60
CA THR A 31 1.82 6.19 -19.92
C THR A 31 2.57 5.68 -18.69
N HIS A 32 2.18 6.14 -17.50
CA HIS A 32 2.86 5.80 -16.25
C HIS A 32 2.05 4.81 -15.42
N ARG A 33 2.65 3.66 -15.13
CA ARG A 33 2.19 2.75 -14.06
C ARG A 33 3.22 2.80 -12.94
N PRO A 34 2.90 3.39 -11.77
CA PRO A 34 3.83 3.39 -10.65
C PRO A 34 4.22 1.95 -10.32
N ARG A 35 5.52 1.67 -10.38
CA ARG A 35 6.07 0.45 -9.81
C ARG A 35 6.57 0.82 -8.43
N ASP A 36 6.13 0.05 -7.44
CA ASP A 36 6.73 0.14 -6.12
C ASP A 36 8.09 -0.58 -6.17
N PRO A 37 9.22 0.13 -5.97
CA PRO A 37 10.55 -0.45 -6.07
C PRO A 37 10.76 -1.55 -5.02
N ASP A 38 10.09 -1.43 -3.88
CA ASP A 38 10.13 -2.33 -2.74
C ASP A 38 9.08 -3.47 -2.85
N GLY A 39 8.47 -3.62 -4.03
CA GLY A 39 7.54 -4.70 -4.33
C GLY A 39 6.21 -4.62 -3.56
N PRO A 40 5.47 -5.74 -3.44
CA PRO A 40 4.15 -5.76 -2.80
C PRO A 40 4.17 -5.34 -1.32
N PHE A 41 5.25 -5.65 -0.59
CA PHE A 41 5.39 -5.22 0.80
C PHE A 41 5.51 -3.70 0.89
N GLY A 42 6.41 -3.08 0.13
CA GLY A 42 6.55 -1.63 0.05
C GLY A 42 5.25 -0.93 -0.34
N ALA A 43 4.52 -1.49 -1.30
CA ALA A 43 3.21 -0.98 -1.70
C ALA A 43 2.19 -0.96 -0.55
N LEU A 44 2.16 -2.01 0.28
CA LEU A 44 1.29 -2.08 1.46
C LEU A 44 1.74 -1.10 2.55
N VAL A 45 3.04 -0.99 2.82
CA VAL A 45 3.59 0.01 3.75
C VAL A 45 3.19 1.42 3.30
N ARG A 46 3.39 1.74 2.03
CA ARG A 46 3.02 3.03 1.44
C ARG A 46 1.52 3.27 1.56
N ALA A 47 0.68 2.26 1.28
CA ALA A 47 -0.77 2.38 1.45
C ALA A 47 -1.15 2.73 2.90
N ILE A 48 -0.59 2.03 3.90
CA ILE A 48 -0.84 2.28 5.33
C ILE A 48 -0.40 3.70 5.73
N VAL A 49 0.78 4.14 5.28
CA VAL A 49 1.30 5.49 5.61
C VAL A 49 0.41 6.60 5.04
N PHE A 50 -0.13 6.41 3.84
CA PHE A 50 -0.95 7.40 3.14
C PHE A 50 -2.42 7.45 3.60
N GLN A 51 -2.85 6.55 4.49
CA GLN A 51 -4.20 6.58 5.04
C GLN A 51 -4.47 7.87 5.83
N GLN A 52 -5.66 8.45 5.61
CA GLN A 52 -6.26 9.55 6.38
C GLN A 52 -5.39 10.83 6.44
N LEU A 53 -4.51 11.05 5.45
CA LEU A 53 -3.62 12.22 5.38
C LEU A 53 -3.66 12.89 4.00
N ALA A 54 -3.46 14.21 3.98
CA ALA A 54 -3.19 14.94 2.76
C ALA A 54 -1.86 14.46 2.13
N GLY A 55 -1.81 14.37 0.79
CA GLY A 55 -0.72 13.72 0.06
C GLY A 55 0.69 14.23 0.40
N ARG A 56 0.86 15.53 0.68
CA ARG A 56 2.16 16.12 1.06
C ARG A 56 2.65 15.65 2.44
N ALA A 57 1.76 15.59 3.43
CA ALA A 57 2.11 15.13 4.76
C ALA A 57 2.49 13.64 4.75
N ALA A 58 1.71 12.84 4.02
CA ALA A 58 2.00 11.42 3.83
C ALA A 58 3.34 11.19 3.13
N GLN A 59 3.67 11.97 2.09
CA GLN A 59 4.98 11.91 1.43
C GLN A 59 6.13 12.24 2.38
N ALA A 60 6.01 13.28 3.20
CA ALA A 60 7.05 13.65 4.15
C ALA A 60 7.29 12.55 5.21
N ILE A 61 6.22 11.93 5.72
CA ILE A 61 6.33 10.81 6.66
C ILE A 61 6.97 9.60 5.98
N TYR A 62 6.53 9.26 4.76
CA TYR A 62 7.06 8.13 4.02
C TYR A 62 8.55 8.29 3.70
N GLY A 63 8.99 9.49 3.30
CA GLY A 63 10.41 9.77 3.06
C GLY A 63 11.28 9.62 4.32
N ARG A 64 10.80 10.09 5.48
CA ARG A 64 11.51 9.89 6.76
C ARG A 64 11.50 8.43 7.20
N LEU A 65 10.41 7.70 6.95
CA LEU A 65 10.34 6.26 7.21
C LEU A 65 11.43 5.53 6.42
N GLN A 66 11.52 5.77 5.10
CA GLN A 66 12.56 5.19 4.25
C GLN A 66 13.97 5.52 4.77
N ALA A 67 14.22 6.79 5.12
CA ALA A 67 15.50 7.20 5.70
C ALA A 67 15.81 6.52 7.05
N THR A 68 14.78 6.09 7.79
CA THR A 68 14.94 5.39 9.08
C THR A 68 15.27 3.91 8.89
N VAL A 69 14.72 3.26 7.86
CA VAL A 69 14.89 1.82 7.63
C VAL A 69 16.04 1.47 6.68
N GLY A 70 16.54 2.44 5.90
CA GLY A 70 17.64 2.26 4.95
C GLY A 70 17.19 1.95 3.52
N ASP A 71 18.08 1.35 2.72
CA ASP A 71 18.00 1.28 1.26
C ASP A 71 16.79 0.54 0.69
N THR A 72 16.11 -0.33 1.46
CA THR A 72 14.96 -1.09 0.96
C THR A 72 13.93 -1.33 2.07
N LEU A 73 12.65 -1.09 1.76
CA LEU A 73 11.54 -1.42 2.66
C LEU A 73 11.23 -2.92 2.57
N THR A 74 11.66 -3.65 3.60
CA THR A 74 11.41 -5.09 3.76
C THR A 74 10.82 -5.35 5.14
N PRO A 75 10.13 -6.49 5.35
CA PRO A 75 9.68 -6.88 6.69
C PRO A 75 10.81 -6.86 7.72
N GLU A 76 12.01 -7.28 7.33
CA GLU A 76 13.20 -7.36 8.16
C GLU A 76 13.72 -5.96 8.53
N THR A 77 13.90 -5.07 7.55
CA THR A 77 14.39 -3.70 7.80
C THR A 77 13.40 -2.89 8.63
N LEU A 78 12.10 -3.08 8.40
CA LEU A 78 11.05 -2.44 9.20
C LEU A 78 11.02 -2.99 10.63
N THR A 79 11.20 -4.29 10.81
CA THR A 79 11.22 -4.95 12.14
C THR A 79 12.46 -4.56 12.96
N ALA A 80 13.60 -4.38 12.31
CA ALA A 80 14.86 -4.01 12.96
C ALA A 80 14.87 -2.57 13.52
N ALA A 81 14.13 -1.64 12.89
CA ALA A 81 14.01 -0.27 13.38
C ALA A 81 13.24 -0.23 14.71
N SER A 82 13.66 0.61 15.66
CA SER A 82 12.97 0.74 16.95
C SER A 82 11.63 1.50 16.81
N ASP A 83 10.66 1.18 17.67
CA ASP A 83 9.38 1.90 17.72
C ASP A 83 9.59 3.41 17.92
N ALA A 84 10.55 3.81 18.75
CA ALA A 84 10.90 5.21 18.97
C ALA A 84 11.35 5.91 17.69
N ALA A 85 12.22 5.27 16.90
CA ALA A 85 12.69 5.81 15.62
C ALA A 85 11.55 5.92 14.60
N LEU A 86 10.71 4.88 14.51
CA LEU A 86 9.55 4.87 13.62
C LEU A 86 8.50 5.93 13.99
N ARG A 87 8.29 6.19 15.28
CA ARG A 87 7.45 7.30 15.75
C ARG A 87 8.08 8.66 15.45
N ALA A 88 9.40 8.80 15.59
CA ALA A 88 10.11 10.03 15.23
C ALA A 88 9.99 10.34 13.72
N ALA A 89 9.85 9.32 12.86
CA ALA A 89 9.52 9.50 11.44
C ALA A 89 8.11 10.09 11.20
N GLY A 90 7.24 10.12 12.22
CA GLY A 90 5.89 10.70 12.16
C GLY A 90 4.77 9.67 12.01
N LEU A 91 5.03 8.40 12.31
CA LEU A 91 3.99 7.38 12.35
C LEU A 91 3.13 7.54 13.61
N SER A 92 1.81 7.46 13.43
CA SER A 92 0.88 7.34 14.56
C SER A 92 1.00 5.97 15.23
N ALA A 93 0.45 5.83 16.43
CA ALA A 93 0.41 4.55 17.14
C ALA A 93 -0.26 3.45 16.28
N ASN A 94 -1.39 3.76 15.66
CA ASN A 94 -2.15 2.81 14.87
C ASN A 94 -1.37 2.39 13.61
N LYS A 95 -0.71 3.34 12.93
CA LYS A 95 0.11 3.02 11.74
C LYS A 95 1.30 2.15 12.12
N LEU A 96 1.98 2.46 13.21
CA LEU A 96 3.06 1.64 13.73
C LEU A 96 2.57 0.21 14.03
N ALA A 97 1.45 0.07 14.73
CA ALA A 97 0.86 -1.24 15.04
C ALA A 97 0.53 -2.05 13.78
N SER A 98 -0.10 -1.42 12.77
CA SER A 98 -0.40 -2.08 11.50
C SER A 98 0.87 -2.50 10.75
N LEU A 99 1.92 -1.67 10.77
CA LEU A 99 3.19 -1.99 10.12
C LEU A 99 3.93 -3.15 10.82
N ARG A 100 3.85 -3.22 12.16
CA ARG A 100 4.37 -4.34 12.94
C ARG A 100 3.62 -5.63 12.63
N ASP A 101 2.29 -5.60 12.68
CA ASP A 101 1.45 -6.75 12.36
C ASP A 101 1.68 -7.26 10.93
N LEU A 102 1.75 -6.34 9.96
CA LEU A 102 2.09 -6.67 8.58
C LEU A 102 3.46 -7.35 8.48
N SER A 103 4.48 -6.82 9.15
CA SER A 103 5.84 -7.39 9.10
C SER A 103 5.88 -8.78 9.71
N THR A 104 5.27 -8.96 10.89
CA THR A 104 5.17 -10.27 11.56
C THR A 104 4.51 -11.30 10.65
N LYS A 105 3.34 -10.99 10.09
CA LYS A 105 2.59 -11.92 9.23
C LYS A 105 3.33 -12.28 7.94
N VAL A 106 4.16 -11.39 7.42
CA VAL A 106 4.98 -11.70 6.24
C VAL A 106 6.16 -12.59 6.63
N LEU A 107 6.83 -12.30 7.76
CA LEU A 107 7.97 -13.07 8.25
C LEU A 107 7.58 -14.49 8.71
N ASP A 108 6.42 -14.64 9.34
CA ASP A 108 5.93 -15.94 9.83
C ASP A 108 5.22 -16.78 8.75
N GLY A 109 5.03 -16.22 7.55
CA GLY A 109 4.41 -16.89 6.41
C GLY A 109 2.88 -16.91 6.42
N THR A 110 2.22 -16.31 7.42
CA THR A 110 0.75 -16.12 7.45
C THR A 110 0.26 -15.36 6.22
N LEU A 111 1.04 -14.36 5.80
CA LEU A 111 0.79 -13.52 4.63
C LEU A 111 1.90 -13.67 3.59
N VAL A 112 1.66 -14.49 2.57
CA VAL A 112 2.55 -14.66 1.43
C VAL A 112 2.22 -13.66 0.32
N LEU A 113 3.12 -12.70 0.08
CA LEU A 113 2.95 -11.61 -0.89
C LEU A 113 3.60 -11.86 -2.28
N THR A 114 4.07 -13.07 -2.54
CA THR A 114 4.77 -13.40 -3.81
C THR A 114 3.81 -13.48 -5.00
N ARG A 115 4.31 -13.14 -6.20
CA ARG A 115 3.53 -13.09 -7.47
C ARG A 115 2.90 -14.42 -7.91
N THR A 116 3.24 -15.53 -7.27
CA THR A 116 2.66 -16.86 -7.49
C THR A 116 1.38 -17.11 -6.72
N SER A 117 0.97 -16.19 -5.83
CA SER A 117 -0.33 -16.22 -5.16
C SER A 117 -1.46 -15.89 -6.16
N ARG A 118 -1.85 -16.88 -6.98
CA ARG A 118 -3.01 -16.84 -7.87
C ARG A 118 -4.31 -16.89 -7.05
N ARG A 119 -4.58 -15.84 -6.28
CA ARG A 119 -5.77 -15.71 -5.44
C ARG A 119 -6.78 -14.76 -6.08
N SER A 120 -8.06 -14.92 -5.73
CA SER A 120 -9.11 -13.97 -6.12
C SER A 120 -8.96 -12.66 -5.34
N ASP A 121 -9.55 -11.58 -5.87
CA ASP A 121 -9.55 -10.28 -5.20
C ASP A 121 -10.25 -10.37 -3.82
N ASP A 122 -11.33 -11.15 -3.72
CA ASP A 122 -12.05 -11.38 -2.45
C ASP A 122 -11.17 -12.05 -1.40
N GLU A 123 -10.41 -13.08 -1.78
CA GLU A 123 -9.46 -13.74 -0.88
C GLU A 123 -8.34 -12.80 -0.42
N LEU A 124 -7.87 -11.93 -1.33
CA LEU A 124 -6.87 -10.92 -1.01
C LEU A 124 -7.43 -9.87 -0.04
N ILE A 125 -8.67 -9.40 -0.26
CA ILE A 125 -9.33 -8.43 0.61
C ILE A 125 -9.47 -8.99 2.02
N VAL A 126 -9.94 -10.23 2.19
CA VAL A 126 -10.12 -10.84 3.52
C VAL A 126 -8.78 -10.91 4.27
N ARG A 127 -7.72 -11.43 3.62
CA ARG A 127 -6.40 -11.58 4.25
C ARG A 127 -5.73 -10.24 4.58
N LEU A 128 -5.81 -9.27 3.67
CA LEU A 128 -5.20 -7.96 3.89
C LEU A 128 -5.97 -7.12 4.91
N SER A 129 -7.29 -7.26 5.00
CA SER A 129 -8.12 -6.56 5.99
C SER A 129 -7.87 -7.06 7.42
N GLN A 130 -7.52 -8.34 7.59
CA GLN A 130 -7.09 -8.89 8.88
C GLN A 130 -5.79 -8.26 9.40
N CYS A 131 -4.97 -7.66 8.53
CA CYS A 131 -3.77 -6.91 8.92
C CYS A 131 -4.09 -5.49 9.39
N ALA A 132 -5.18 -4.90 8.90
CA ALA A 132 -5.65 -3.58 9.34
C ALA A 132 -6.47 -3.66 10.64
N ALA A 133 -7.25 -4.73 10.82
CA ALA A 133 -8.15 -4.90 11.96
C ALA A 133 -7.43 -5.17 13.29
N SER A 134 -6.25 -5.82 13.27
CA SER A 134 -5.50 -6.11 14.50
C SER A 134 -4.91 -4.86 15.17
N ALA A 135 -4.92 -3.71 14.49
CA ALA A 135 -4.56 -2.40 15.04
C ALA A 135 -5.74 -1.64 15.65
N ALA A 136 -6.97 -2.13 15.48
CA ALA A 136 -8.15 -1.62 16.18
C ALA A 136 -8.28 -2.33 17.53
N GLY A 137 -7.43 -1.94 18.49
CA GLY A 137 -7.78 -2.11 19.90
C GLY A 137 -9.13 -1.40 20.17
N PRO A 138 -9.90 -1.82 21.19
CA PRO A 138 -11.21 -1.25 21.45
C PRO A 138 -11.07 0.22 21.85
N GLN A 139 -11.16 1.15 20.89
CA GLN A 139 -11.33 2.56 21.17
C GLN A 139 -12.77 2.78 21.65
N ARG A 140 -12.94 2.57 22.95
CA ARG A 140 -14.01 3.11 23.77
C ARG A 140 -13.56 4.50 24.25
N CYS A 141 -14.53 5.42 24.40
CA CYS A 141 -14.43 6.83 24.82
C CYS A 141 -14.08 7.79 23.67
N ILE A 142 -14.92 8.74 23.23
CA ILE A 142 -16.02 9.48 23.87
C ILE A 142 -17.09 9.79 22.81
#